data_AF-A0A4Y9PAX1-F1
#
_entry.id   AF-A0A4Y9PAX1-F1
#
_cell.length_a   1.000
_cell.length_b   1.000
_cell.length_c   1.000
_cell.angle_alpha   90.00
_cell.angle_beta   90.00
_cell.angle_gamma   90.00
#
_symmetry.space_group_name_H-M   'P 1'
#
loop_
_entity.id
_entity.type
_entity.pdbx_description
1 polymer ?
#
loop_
_entity_poly.entity_id
_entity_poly.type
_entity_poly.pdbx_seq_one_letter_code
_entity_poly.pdbx_strand_id
1 'polypeptide(L)' 'MGRGRAKAKQTRVARELKYSSPNTDLSALQKELTGAPSSYVAPPRAKDDDDEDDEFADRWADDDADDDWAPSPR' A
#
# COMPACT_ATOMS: atom_id res chain seq x y z
N MET A 1 -9.74 38.14 2.06
CA MET A 1 -10.33 37.63 3.31
C MET A 1 -11.00 36.23 3.21
N GLY A 2 -10.82 35.43 2.15
CA GLY A 2 -11.51 34.13 2.00
C GLY A 2 -10.69 32.85 2.29
N ARG A 3 -9.36 32.95 2.45
CA ARG A 3 -8.47 31.78 2.51
C ARG A 3 -8.62 30.93 3.79
N GLY A 4 -8.92 31.54 4.94
CA GLY A 4 -9.03 30.83 6.22
C GLY A 4 -10.18 29.80 6.25
N ARG A 5 -11.32 30.13 5.63
CA ARG A 5 -12.47 29.23 5.55
C ARG A 5 -12.22 28.05 4.61
N ALA A 6 -11.58 28.32 3.47
CA ALA A 6 -11.17 27.26 2.53
C ALA A 6 -10.18 26.30 3.20
N LYS A 7 -9.14 26.82 3.87
CA LYS A 7 -8.17 26.00 4.61
C LYS A 7 -8.83 25.13 5.67
N ALA A 8 -9.75 25.68 6.46
CA ALA A 8 -10.48 24.93 7.48
C ALA A 8 -11.38 23.82 6.90
N LYS A 9 -12.03 24.08 5.76
CA LYS A 9 -12.80 23.04 5.05
C LYS A 9 -11.89 21.92 4.55
N GLN A 10 -10.75 22.28 3.95
CA GLN A 10 -9.79 21.30 3.43
C GLN A 10 -9.19 20.43 4.54
N THR A 11 -8.82 21.01 5.69
CA THR A 11 -8.28 20.23 6.82
C THR A 11 -9.32 19.27 7.41
N ARG A 12 -10.59 19.67 7.44
CA ARG A 12 -11.69 18.78 7.87
C ARG A 12 -11.87 17.62 6.92
N VAL A 13 -11.93 17.88 5.61
CA VAL A 13 -12.05 16.85 4.56
C VAL A 13 -10.84 15.90 4.59
N ALA A 14 -9.62 16.44 4.68
CA ALA A 14 -8.42 15.62 4.75
C ALA A 14 -8.40 14.72 6.00
N ARG A 15 -8.85 15.21 7.15
CA ARG A 15 -9.00 14.41 8.37
C ARG A 15 -10.05 13.32 8.19
N GLU A 16 -11.19 13.66 7.61
CA GLU A 16 -12.25 12.69 7.32
C GLU A 16 -11.74 11.60 6.37
N LEU A 17 -11.00 11.94 5.32
CA LEU A 17 -10.39 10.95 4.42
C LEU A 17 -9.31 10.10 5.12
N LYS A 18 -8.48 10.70 5.96
CA LYS A 18 -7.40 9.99 6.65
C LYS A 18 -7.92 8.99 7.69
N TYR A 19 -9.01 9.32 8.38
CA TYR A 19 -9.55 8.53 9.48
C TYR A 19 -10.91 7.89 9.17
N SER A 20 -11.41 8.03 7.94
CA SER A 20 -12.54 7.25 7.45
C SER A 20 -12.02 5.84 7.22
N SER A 21 -12.48 4.91 8.05
CA SER A 21 -12.43 3.50 7.69
C SER A 21 -13.56 3.26 6.69
N PRO A 22 -13.28 2.81 5.46
CA PRO A 22 -14.32 2.33 4.57
C PRO A 22 -15.07 1.21 5.28
N ASN A 23 -16.40 1.24 5.27
CA ASN A 23 -17.20 0.08 5.65
C ASN A 23 -17.15 -0.91 4.49
N THR A 24 -16.15 -1.78 4.49
CA THR A 24 -16.03 -2.86 3.51
C THR A 24 -16.99 -3.99 3.88
N ASP A 25 -17.84 -4.42 2.94
CA ASP A 25 -18.66 -5.62 3.13
C ASP A 25 -17.77 -6.87 3.07
N LEU A 26 -17.36 -7.34 4.24
CA LEU A 26 -16.51 -8.53 4.38
C LEU A 26 -17.20 -9.81 3.85
N SER A 27 -18.54 -9.84 3.85
CA SER A 27 -19.30 -10.99 3.37
C SER A 27 -19.27 -11.12 1.85
N ALA A 28 -19.28 -10.00 1.13
CA ALA A 28 -19.10 -9.95 -0.31
C ALA A 28 -17.66 -10.37 -0.69
N LEU A 29 -16.66 -9.81 -0.01
CA LEU A 29 -15.25 -10.15 -0.23
C LEU A 29 -14.96 -11.64 -0.02
N GLN A 30 -15.50 -12.25 1.04
CA GLN A 30 -15.33 -13.67 1.32
C GLN A 30 -15.95 -14.55 0.22
N LYS A 31 -17.09 -14.16 -0.34
CA LYS A 31 -17.74 -14.89 -1.44
C LYS A 31 -16.92 -14.82 -2.72
N GLU A 32 -16.32 -13.68 -3.03
CA GLU A 32 -15.43 -13.53 -4.19
C GLU A 32 -14.17 -14.37 -4.03
N LEU A 33 -13.55 -14.35 -2.84
CA LEU A 33 -12.34 -15.11 -2.55
C LEU A 33 -12.55 -16.63 -2.57
N THR A 34 -13.72 -17.10 -2.13
CA THR A 34 -14.04 -18.54 -2.11
C THR A 34 -14.68 -19.04 -3.40
N GLY A 35 -15.29 -18.17 -4.20
CA GLY A 35 -16.09 -18.52 -5.37
C GLY A 35 -15.42 -18.35 -6.73
N ALA A 36 -14.33 -17.58 -6.85
CA ALA A 36 -13.68 -17.32 -8.12
C ALA A 36 -12.31 -18.03 -8.23
N PRO A 37 -12.05 -18.84 -9.28
CA PRO A 37 -10.67 -19.11 -9.65
C PRO A 37 -10.07 -17.76 -10.07
N SER A 38 -8.96 -17.36 -9.44
CA SER A 38 -8.25 -16.14 -9.78
C SER A 38 -8.02 -16.08 -11.30
N SER A 39 -8.81 -15.28 -12.00
CA SER A 39 -8.62 -15.00 -13.43
C SER A 39 -7.59 -13.91 -13.65
N TYR A 40 -6.80 -13.59 -12.61
CA TYR A 40 -5.67 -12.68 -12.69
C TYR A 40 -4.62 -13.27 -13.62
N VAL A 41 -4.69 -12.86 -14.88
CA VAL A 41 -3.60 -13.02 -15.83
C VAL A 41 -2.64 -11.89 -15.53
N ALA A 42 -1.51 -12.21 -14.91
CA ALA A 42 -0.43 -11.26 -14.74
C ALA A 42 -0.10 -10.66 -16.12
N PRO A 43 0.00 -9.33 -16.25
CA PRO A 43 0.47 -8.74 -17.50
C PRO A 43 1.83 -9.36 -17.84
N PRO A 44 2.15 -9.55 -19.14
CA PRO A 44 3.48 -9.99 -19.51
C PRO A 44 4.47 -9.01 -18.87
N ARG A 45 5.38 -9.54 -18.03
CA ARG A 45 6.48 -8.73 -17.50
C ARG A 45 7.10 -8.04 -18.70
N ALA A 46 7.06 -6.72 -18.72
CA ALA A 46 7.99 -5.99 -19.56
C ALA A 46 9.36 -6.55 -19.19
N LYS A 47 10.20 -6.84 -20.18
CA LYS A 47 11.59 -7.15 -19.90
C LYS A 47 12.15 -5.88 -19.27
N ASP A 48 12.15 -5.83 -17.95
CA ASP A 48 12.96 -4.89 -17.20
C ASP A 48 14.39 -5.14 -17.66
N ASP A 49 15.08 -4.05 -17.98
CA ASP A 49 16.52 -4.05 -17.89
C ASP A 49 16.85 -4.47 -16.46
N ASP A 50 17.39 -5.70 -16.29
CA ASP A 50 17.81 -6.31 -15.01
C ASP A 50 18.72 -5.38 -14.17
N ASP A 51 19.19 -4.28 -14.73
CA ASP A 51 20.06 -3.29 -14.08
C ASP A 51 19.31 -2.36 -13.09
N GLU A 52 17.99 -2.13 -13.23
CA GLU A 52 17.24 -1.22 -12.32
C GLU A 52 16.74 -1.91 -11.03
N ASP A 53 16.51 -3.22 -11.08
CA ASP A 53 16.05 -4.01 -9.93
C ASP A 53 17.16 -4.15 -8.87
N ASP A 54 18.43 -4.25 -9.30
CA ASP A 54 19.59 -4.35 -8.41
C ASP A 54 19.80 -3.06 -7.59
N GLU A 55 19.66 -1.87 -8.18
CA GLU A 55 19.78 -0.59 -7.47
C GLU A 55 18.65 -0.40 -6.45
N PHE A 56 17.44 -0.84 -6.78
CA PHE A 56 16.31 -0.80 -5.86
C PHE A 56 16.51 -1.79 -4.71
N ALA A 57 16.95 -3.01 -4.99
CA ALA A 57 17.23 -4.03 -3.98
C ALA A 57 18.32 -3.57 -3.00
N ASP A 58 19.44 -3.04 -3.49
CA ASP A 58 20.55 -2.56 -2.66
C ASP A 58 20.12 -1.39 -1.74
N ARG A 59 19.26 -0.49 -2.24
CA ARG A 59 18.76 0.66 -1.47
C ARG A 59 17.90 0.27 -0.26
N TRP A 60 17.20 -0.86 -0.32
CA TRP A 60 16.38 -1.35 0.79
C TRP A 60 17.07 -2.44 1.60
N ALA A 61 18.07 -3.12 1.05
CA ALA A 61 18.89 -4.08 1.77
C ALA A 61 19.69 -3.44 2.92
N ASP A 62 20.10 -2.17 2.77
CA ASP A 62 20.77 -1.40 3.84
C ASP A 62 19.80 -1.06 4.99
N ASP A 63 18.52 -0.78 4.69
CA ASP A 63 17.48 -0.45 5.68
C ASP A 63 17.00 -1.69 6.46
N ASP A 64 16.95 -2.86 5.82
CA ASP A 64 16.64 -4.16 6.45
C ASP A 64 17.82 -4.70 7.31
N ALA A 65 19.05 -4.28 7.03
CA ALA A 65 20.24 -4.72 7.76
C ALA A 65 20.41 -4.04 9.13
N ASP A 66 19.81 -2.86 9.32
CA ASP A 66 19.88 -2.07 10.57
C ASP A 66 18.65 -2.29 11.48
N ASP A 67 17.74 -3.21 11.16
CA ASP A 67 16.59 -3.51 12.00
C ASP A 67 17.00 -4.42 13.19
N ASP A 68 17.37 -3.78 14.31
CA ASP A 68 17.54 -4.36 15.67
C ASP A 68 16.30 -5.16 16.16
N TRP A 69 15.26 -5.28 15.33
CA TRP A 69 14.02 -5.99 15.60
C TRP A 69 14.00 -7.46 15.15
N ALA A 70 15.04 -7.99 14.50
CA ALA A 70 15.07 -9.41 14.10
C ALA A 70 14.81 -10.33 15.32
N PRO A 71 13.71 -11.12 15.34
CA PRO A 71 13.36 -11.92 16.50
C PRO A 71 14.43 -13.01 16.67
N SER A 72 15.15 -12.95 17.79
CA SER A 72 16.18 -13.92 18.12
C SER A 72 15.61 -15.34 18.04
N PRO A 73 16.26 -16.27 17.31
CA PRO A 73 15.80 -17.65 17.29
C PRO A 73 15.95 -18.23 18.70
N ARG A 74 14.82 -18.70 19.25
CA ARG A 74 14.76 -19.42 20.53
C ARG A 74 15.15 -20.89 20.36
#